data_AF-A0A090D0V6-F1
#
_entry.id   AF-A0A090D0V6-F1
#
_cell.length_a   1.000
_cell.length_b   1.000
_cell.length_c   1.000
_cell.angle_alpha   90.00
_cell.angle_beta   90.00
_cell.angle_gamma   90.00
#
_symmetry.space_group_name_H-M   'P 1'
#
loop_
_entity.id
_entity.type
_entity.pdbx_description
1 polymer ?
#
loop_
_entity_poly.entity_id
_entity_poly.type
_entity_poly.pdbx_seq_one_letter_code
_entity_poly.pdbx_strand_id
1 'polypeptide(L)' 'MFKKNLDLQGRIIRLLIAFIVLLYAILYSSWIAYAVSVFVFLEALFSWCAFYQLTGKNSCPVEAPKKEEK' A
#
# COMPACT_ATOMS: atom_id res chain seq x y z
N MET A 1 -9.83 -14.88 -12.35
CA MET A 1 -10.45 -13.60 -11.94
C MET A 1 -9.69 -13.09 -10.73
N PHE A 2 -8.70 -12.21 -10.92
CA PHE A 2 -7.87 -11.72 -9.82
C PHE A 2 -8.73 -10.83 -8.91
N LYS A 3 -9.26 -11.40 -7.81
CA LYS A 3 -9.97 -10.65 -6.77
C LYS A 3 -9.00 -9.59 -6.22
N LYS A 4 -9.32 -8.31 -6.44
CA LYS A 4 -8.60 -7.15 -5.88
C LYS A 4 -8.77 -7.19 -4.35
N ASN A 5 -7.74 -7.69 -3.65
CA ASN A 5 -7.67 -7.85 -2.19
C ASN A 5 -6.85 -6.75 -1.51
N LEU A 6 -6.75 -5.58 -2.13
CA LEU A 6 -6.22 -4.39 -1.46
C LEU A 6 -7.32 -3.35 -1.47
N ASP A 7 -7.84 -3.06 -0.29
CA ASP A 7 -8.81 -2.01 -0.09
C ASP A 7 -8.27 -0.70 -0.71
N LEU A 8 -9.09 -0.04 -1.53
CA LEU A 8 -8.70 1.16 -2.28
C LEU A 8 -8.15 2.23 -1.32
N GLN A 9 -8.65 2.28 -0.09
CA GLN A 9 -8.21 3.17 0.97
C GLN A 9 -6.75 2.92 1.37
N GLY A 10 -6.34 1.65 1.51
CA GLY A 10 -4.96 1.27 1.83
C GLY A 10 -3.97 1.64 0.72
N ARG A 11 -4.41 1.58 -0.53
CA ARG A 11 -3.63 2.03 -1.70
C ARG A 11 -3.45 3.54 -1.72
N ILE A 12 -4.51 4.30 -1.43
CA ILE A 12 -4.49 5.77 -1.37
C ILE A 12 -3.56 6.26 -0.25
N ILE A 13 -3.63 5.67 0.93
CA ILE A 13 -2.76 6.01 2.06
C ILE A 13 -1.29 5.79 1.69
N ARG A 14 -0.95 4.67 1.03
CA ARG A 14 0.42 4.41 0.58
C ARG A 14 0.90 5.38 -0.49
N LEU A 15 0.03 5.78 -1.43
CA LEU A 15 0.36 6.82 -2.40
C LEU A 15 0.63 8.17 -1.72
N LEU A 16 -0.18 8.55 -0.74
CA LEU A 16 0.03 9.77 0.05
C LEU A 16 1.37 9.73 0.78
N ILE A 17 1.70 8.63 1.45
CA ILE A 17 2.98 8.45 2.13
C ILE A 17 4.14 8.52 1.13
N ALA A 18 4.06 7.81 0.01
CA ALA A 18 5.09 7.86 -1.02
C ALA A 18 5.34 9.28 -1.53
N PHE A 19 4.28 10.07 -1.71
CA PHE A 19 4.38 11.45 -2.16
C PHE A 19 5.04 12.36 -1.12
N ILE A 20 4.69 12.20 0.16
CA ILE A 20 5.29 12.95 1.26
C ILE A 20 6.79 12.62 1.39
N VAL A 21 7.15 11.33 1.32
CA VAL A 21 8.56 10.90 1.41
C VAL A 21 9.34 11.35 0.18
N LEU A 22 8.73 11.37 -1.01
CA LEU A 22 9.36 11.89 -2.22
C LEU A 22 9.67 13.39 -2.10
N LEU A 23 8.72 14.19 -1.61
CA LEU A 23 8.92 15.61 -1.33
C LEU A 23 10.08 15.81 -0.34
N TYR A 24 10.08 15.03 0.74
CA TYR A 24 11.17 15.04 1.71
C TYR A 24 12.52 14.67 1.09
N ALA A 25 12.56 13.65 0.25
CA ALA A 25 13.77 13.21 -0.44
C ALA A 25 14.36 14.30 -1.33
N ILE A 26 13.51 15.04 -2.05
CA ILE A 26 13.91 16.16 -2.91
C ILE A 26 14.43 17.31 -2.05
N LEU A 27 13.71 17.70 -0.99
CA LEU A 27 14.09 18.83 -0.12
C LEU A 27 15.43 18.60 0.60
N TYR A 28 15.70 17.37 1.03
CA TYR A 28 16.90 17.02 1.78
C TYR A 28 17.98 16.32 0.93
N SER A 29 17.81 16.27 -0.40
CA SER A 29 18.71 15.57 -1.35
C SER A 29 19.17 14.18 -0.87
N SER A 30 18.24 13.45 -0.25
CA SER A 30 18.54 12.17 0.39
C SER A 30 18.21 11.02 -0.56
N TRP A 31 19.24 10.41 -1.13
CA TRP A 31 19.10 9.29 -2.07
C TRP A 31 18.38 8.08 -1.46
N ILE A 32 18.57 7.81 -0.16
CA ILE A 32 17.89 6.74 0.58
C ILE A 32 16.38 7.01 0.66
N ALA A 33 15.99 8.24 0.99
CA ALA A 33 14.59 8.63 1.05
C ALA A 33 13.92 8.53 -0.32
N TYR A 34 14.66 8.85 -1.39
CA TYR A 34 14.19 8.69 -2.76
C TYR A 34 13.96 7.21 -3.12
N ALA A 35 14.91 6.33 -2.78
CA ALA A 35 14.75 4.89 -2.98
C ALA A 35 13.53 4.34 -2.23
N VAL A 36 13.33 4.78 -0.98
CA VAL A 36 12.16 4.40 -0.17
C VAL A 36 10.86 4.92 -0.78
N SER A 37 10.81 6.17 -1.27
CA SER A 37 9.58 6.71 -1.87
C SER A 37 9.21 5.94 -3.15
N VAL A 38 10.19 5.63 -3.99
CA VAL A 38 9.97 4.85 -5.21
C VAL A 38 9.49 3.44 -4.87
N PHE A 39 10.09 2.79 -3.87
CA PHE A 39 9.66 1.47 -3.40
C PHE A 39 8.19 1.47 -2.95
N VAL A 40 7.80 2.41 -2.08
CA VAL A 40 6.42 2.52 -1.58
C VAL A 40 5.44 2.87 -2.73
N PHE A 41 5.87 3.67 -3.70
CA PHE A 41 5.06 3.99 -4.88
C PHE A 41 4.79 2.76 -5.76
N LEU A 42 5.81 1.92 -5.97
CA LEU A 42 5.66 0.66 -6.70
C LEU A 42 4.73 -0.30 -5.95
N GLU A 43 4.86 -0.44 -4.63
CA GLU A 43 3.92 -1.26 -3.83
C GLU A 43 2.46 -0.78 -4.00
N ALA A 44 2.24 0.53 -4.04
CA ALA A 44 0.91 1.09 -4.25
C ALA A 44 0.41 0.89 -5.69
N LEU A 45 1.28 0.97 -6.70
CA LEU A 45 0.91 0.77 -8.11
C LEU A 45 0.52 -0.68 -8.39
N PHE A 46 1.31 -1.63 -7.93
CA PHE A 46 1.05 -3.06 -8.16
C PHE A 46 -0.08 -3.61 -7.29
N SER A 47 -0.65 -2.81 -6.36
CA SER A 47 -1.56 -3.29 -5.30
C SER A 47 -1.02 -4.56 -4.62
N TRP A 48 0.30 -4.64 -4.57
CA TRP A 48 1.04 -5.83 -4.20
C TRP A 48 2.03 -5.39 -3.15
N CYS A 49 1.79 -5.81 -1.93
CA CYS A 49 2.68 -5.54 -0.83
C CYS A 49 3.56 -6.76 -0.63
N ALA A 50 4.83 -6.67 -1.04
CA ALA A 50 5.81 -7.72 -0.84
C ALA A 50 5.94 -8.09 0.65
N PHE A 51 5.74 -7.11 1.53
CA PHE A 51 5.71 -7.31 2.98
C PHE A 51 4.56 -8.20 3.46
N TYR A 52 3.34 -8.06 2.91
CA TYR A 52 2.21 -8.93 3.28
C TYR A 52 2.41 -10.38 2.80
N GLN A 53 3.09 -10.57 1.68
CA GLN A 53 3.41 -11.90 1.17
C GLN A 53 4.53 -12.58 1.96
N LEU A 54 5.54 -11.82 2.41
CA LEU A 54 6.61 -12.31 3.29
C LEU A 54 6.15 -12.56 4.73
N THR A 55 5.20 -11.77 5.24
CA THR A 55 4.65 -11.95 6.61
C THR A 55 3.52 -12.97 6.69
N GLY A 56 3.15 -13.61 5.56
CA GLY A 56 2.06 -14.60 5.51
C GLY A 56 0.67 -14.03 5.83
N LYS A 57 0.56 -12.72 6.06
CA LYS A 57 -0.71 -12.05 6.28
C LYS A 57 -1.28 -11.64 4.94
N ASN A 58 -2.04 -12.54 4.33
CA ASN A 58 -3.03 -12.16 3.34
C ASN A 58 -4.04 -11.26 4.06
N SER A 59 -3.90 -9.94 3.94
CA SER A 59 -4.98 -8.99 4.26
C SER A 59 -6.14 -9.16 3.29
N CYS A 60 -6.68 -10.38 3.19
CA CYS A 60 -8.07 -10.59 2.88
C CYS A 60 -8.82 -10.30 4.19
N PRO A 61 -9.57 -9.19 4.31
CA PRO A 61 -10.85 -9.35 4.94
C PRO A 61 -11.61 -10.32 4.03
N VAL A 62 -11.73 -11.58 4.43
CA VAL A 62 -12.96 -12.30 4.07
C VAL A 62 -14.05 -11.38 4.60
N GLU A 63 -14.79 -10.75 3.70
CA GLU A 63 -15.99 -10.00 4.07
C GLU A 63 -16.75 -10.90 5.03
N ALA A 64 -16.75 -10.58 6.32
CA ALA A 64 -17.74 -11.18 7.20
C ALA A 64 -19.07 -10.76 6.56
N PRO A 65 -19.94 -11.70 6.13
CA PRO A 65 -21.21 -11.32 5.57
C PRO A 65 -21.87 -10.40 6.59
N LYS A 66 -22.19 -9.18 6.18
CA LYS A 66 -23.07 -8.32 6.97
C LYS A 66 -24.32 -9.16 7.20
N LYS A 67 -24.55 -9.59 8.44
CA LYS A 67 -25.85 -10.12 8.82
C LYS A 67 -26.84 -8.99 8.60
N GLU A 68 -27.63 -9.17 7.55
CA GLU A 68 -28.87 -8.44 7.33
C GLU A 68 -29.79 -8.81 8.49
N GLU A 69 -29.83 -7.95 9.50
CA GLU A 69 -30.79 -8.02 10.59
C GLU A 69 -32.14 -7.57 10.02
N LYS A 70 -33.05 -8.52 9.87
CA LYS A 70 -34.48 -8.29 9.66
C LYS A 70 -35.26 -9.07 10.70
#